data_AF-B7P3C5-F1
#
_entry.id   AF-B7P3C5-F1
#
_cell.length_a   1.000
_cell.length_b   1.000
_cell.length_c   1.000
_cell.angle_alpha   90.00
_cell.angle_beta   90.00
_cell.angle_gamma   90.00
#
_symmetry.space_group_name_H-M   'P 1'
#
loop_
_entity.id
_entity.type
_entity.pdbx_description
1 polymer ?
#
loop_
_entity_poly.entity_id
_entity_poly.type
_entity_poly.pdbx_seq_one_letter_code
_entity_poly.pdbx_strand_id
1 'polypeptide(L)'
;MKKKAGNAKPGFGLPLYQRKKHRIASEIMRETEMVAEQLSCSWASSSMDSDNGTAENRTGVFIRKENIELKTYWFPFSGTEVCFPDCDDGTETAIRIEGGAVPLEGLPQVCGDSAYVGFGTIFRNFGDLLHPTTAVLPKSQQEPPGNFVVNSALVGFSFGRQNSSLLFEKDIVTATLSHSDGQLRGRVICAFWNFSRNNGTGGWDDGGCEVDYWASDFRKTTCRCNHLTNFAVLLDRTGQMEDSIPLKVLTIVCSVLSIIALMLTMACLLCLRNLHCRRSTIACNTCFCLLVSNLIMMMGFEQTYSHSVACMVTRSILLCVLLSAFMWMLLEGYHLYRMLVVVFNNNRIPVSWFYAVGYGIPLAITTVATPLTSSNFRPNFCWFVGEDIFYFCGPMIVVISVSIPICCYTPLLSTLSVDARSARSLSRTPAPPEAQGII
;
A
#
# COMPACT_ATOMS: atom_id res chain seq x y z
N MET A 1 -18.47 45.06 -29.65
CA MET A 1 -17.11 45.50 -29.26
C MET A 1 -16.55 44.55 -28.21
N LYS A 2 -15.47 43.84 -28.56
CA LYS A 2 -14.75 42.87 -27.72
C LYS A 2 -14.13 43.59 -26.51
N LYS A 3 -14.48 43.21 -25.27
CA LYS A 3 -13.66 43.52 -24.09
C LYS A 3 -12.75 42.34 -23.80
N LYS A 4 -11.45 42.60 -23.89
CA LYS A 4 -10.33 41.66 -23.68
C LYS A 4 -10.45 40.97 -22.33
N ALA A 5 -10.49 39.64 -22.36
CA ALA A 5 -10.13 38.81 -21.22
C ALA A 5 -8.63 39.02 -20.93
N GLY A 6 -8.32 39.62 -19.79
CA GLY A 6 -6.95 39.65 -19.28
C GLY A 6 -6.57 38.25 -18.82
N ASN A 7 -5.48 37.71 -19.38
CA ASN A 7 -4.77 36.54 -18.88
C ASN A 7 -4.33 36.80 -17.43
N ALA A 8 -5.12 36.34 -16.46
CA ALA A 8 -4.65 36.14 -15.10
C ALA A 8 -3.92 34.79 -15.06
N LYS A 9 -2.58 34.82 -14.95
CA LYS A 9 -1.81 33.66 -14.53
C LYS A 9 -2.42 33.11 -13.23
N PRO A 10 -2.71 31.81 -13.08
CA PRO A 10 -3.10 31.27 -11.80
C PRO A 10 -1.89 31.37 -10.86
N GLY A 11 -1.96 32.29 -9.92
CA GLY A 11 -0.95 32.45 -8.88
C GLY A 11 -0.87 31.17 -8.05
N PHE A 12 0.27 30.49 -8.13
CA PHE A 12 0.72 29.42 -7.23
C PHE A 12 0.90 29.97 -5.81
N GLY A 13 -0.20 30.34 -5.16
CA GLY A 13 -0.17 30.96 -3.84
C GLY A 13 -1.28 30.39 -2.97
N LEU A 14 -0.94 30.01 -1.73
CA LEU A 14 -1.92 29.60 -0.74
C LEU A 14 -2.99 30.69 -0.54
N PRO A 15 -4.29 30.34 -0.45
CA PRO A 15 -5.35 31.29 -0.13
C PRO A 15 -5.07 32.04 1.19
N LEU A 16 -5.40 33.34 1.25
CA LEU A 16 -5.12 34.21 2.41
C LEU A 16 -5.66 33.63 3.73
N TYR A 17 -6.83 33.00 3.69
CA TYR A 17 -7.44 32.36 4.85
C TYR A 17 -6.58 31.20 5.39
N GLN A 18 -6.06 30.34 4.51
CA GLN A 18 -5.20 29.22 4.90
C GLN A 18 -3.86 29.72 5.44
N ARG A 19 -3.28 30.76 4.85
CA ARG A 19 -2.05 31.38 5.39
C ARG A 19 -2.23 31.89 6.81
N LYS A 20 -3.39 32.49 7.12
CA LYS A 20 -3.69 32.94 8.48
C LYS A 20 -3.78 31.76 9.46
N LYS A 21 -4.43 30.66 9.07
CA LYS A 21 -4.48 29.42 9.89
C LYS A 21 -3.08 28.86 10.16
N HIS A 22 -2.27 28.69 9.11
CA HIS A 22 -0.89 28.20 9.22
C HIS A 22 -0.04 29.07 10.15
N ARG A 23 -0.16 30.40 10.03
CA ARG A 23 0.55 31.34 10.90
C ARG A 23 0.11 31.22 12.36
N ILE A 24 -1.19 31.17 12.63
CA ILE A 24 -1.73 31.04 14.00
C ILE A 24 -1.26 29.73 14.63
N ALA A 25 -1.38 28.61 13.91
CA ALA A 25 -0.92 27.31 14.40
C ALA A 25 0.59 27.31 14.67
N SER A 26 1.39 27.90 13.77
CA SER A 26 2.83 28.03 13.95
C SER A 26 3.20 28.84 15.20
N GLU A 27 2.46 29.92 15.46
CA GLU A 27 2.67 30.76 16.65
C GLU A 27 2.31 30.00 17.94
N ILE A 28 1.18 29.29 17.96
CA ILE A 28 0.78 28.49 19.11
C ILE A 28 1.84 27.43 19.44
N MET A 29 2.38 26.73 18.43
CA MET A 29 3.43 25.74 18.64
C MET A 29 4.68 26.38 19.25
N ARG A 30 5.14 27.52 18.71
CA ARG A 30 6.30 28.24 19.25
C ARG A 30 6.11 28.73 20.68
N GLU A 31 4.98 29.35 20.99
CA GLU A 31 4.67 29.83 22.34
C GLU A 31 4.57 28.65 23.33
N THR A 32 4.00 27.52 22.90
CA THR A 32 3.93 26.31 23.71
C THR A 32 5.32 25.75 24.02
N GLU A 33 6.20 25.69 23.02
CA GLU A 33 7.59 25.25 23.19
C GLU A 33 8.38 26.19 24.12
N MET A 34 8.19 27.51 24.03
CA MET A 34 8.84 28.47 24.93
C MET A 34 8.35 28.34 26.39
N VAL A 35 7.05 28.16 26.60
CA VAL A 35 6.49 27.93 27.95
C VAL A 35 6.98 26.60 28.52
N ALA A 36 7.02 25.56 27.68
CA ALA A 36 7.53 24.24 28.05
C ALA A 36 8.97 24.27 28.52
N GLU A 37 9.81 25.04 27.83
CA GLU A 37 11.20 25.25 28.20
C GLU A 37 11.32 25.94 29.56
N GLN A 38 10.61 27.05 29.78
CA GLN A 38 10.64 27.77 31.05
C GLN A 38 10.19 26.90 32.23
N LEU A 39 9.13 26.12 32.04
CA LEU A 39 8.64 25.17 33.04
C LEU A 39 9.66 24.07 33.31
N SER A 40 10.29 23.54 32.25
CA SER A 40 11.34 22.53 32.38
C SER A 40 12.50 23.05 33.21
N CYS A 41 12.94 24.29 32.99
CA CYS A 41 14.01 24.90 33.78
C CYS A 41 13.62 25.23 35.21
N SER A 42 12.44 25.79 35.44
CA SER A 42 11.96 26.10 36.79
C SER A 42 11.85 24.83 37.63
N TRP A 43 11.38 23.74 37.03
CA TRP A 43 11.30 22.45 37.70
C TRP A 43 12.69 21.82 37.90
N ALA A 44 13.58 21.95 36.93
CA ALA A 44 14.96 21.48 37.04
C ALA A 44 15.65 22.11 38.26
N SER A 45 15.59 23.44 38.38
CA SER A 45 16.19 24.17 39.50
C SER A 45 15.58 23.78 40.85
N SER A 46 14.25 23.64 40.95
CA SER A 46 13.63 23.27 42.23
C SER A 46 13.94 21.84 42.68
N SER A 47 14.22 20.94 41.74
CA SER A 47 14.49 19.54 42.05
C SER A 47 15.95 19.29 42.48
N MET A 48 16.91 20.12 42.03
CA MET A 48 18.32 20.04 42.44
C MET A 48 18.56 20.39 43.92
N ASP A 49 17.73 21.27 44.47
CA ASP A 49 17.86 21.71 45.88
C ASP A 49 17.39 20.65 46.89
N SER A 50 16.84 19.50 46.44
CA SER A 50 16.01 18.63 47.28
C SER A 50 16.55 17.28 47.75
N ASP A 51 17.54 16.60 47.11
CA ASP A 51 18.27 15.49 47.78
C ASP A 51 19.34 14.75 46.95
N ASN A 52 20.22 14.09 47.70
CA ASN A 52 21.40 13.28 47.34
C ASN A 52 21.06 11.84 46.85
N GLY A 53 20.04 11.67 45.98
CA GLY A 53 19.49 10.36 45.60
C GLY A 53 19.41 10.09 44.09
N THR A 54 19.69 8.84 43.71
CA THR A 54 19.80 8.30 42.34
C THR A 54 18.70 8.73 41.36
N ALA A 55 19.14 9.19 40.19
CA ALA A 55 18.35 9.75 39.09
C ALA A 55 17.59 8.67 38.28
N GLU A 56 16.55 8.05 38.86
CA GLU A 56 15.63 7.19 38.11
C GLU A 56 14.26 7.87 37.93
N ASN A 57 13.82 7.95 36.66
CA ASN A 57 12.45 8.22 36.19
C ASN A 57 11.68 9.39 36.84
N ARG A 58 12.27 10.59 36.90
CA ARG A 58 11.49 11.79 37.21
C ARG A 58 10.81 12.32 35.94
N THR A 59 9.53 12.04 35.76
CA THR A 59 8.64 12.90 34.98
C THR A 59 8.33 14.14 35.81
N GLY A 60 8.40 15.32 35.20
CA GLY A 60 8.26 16.58 35.93
C GLY A 60 6.87 17.13 35.89
N VAL A 61 6.71 18.15 35.05
CA VAL A 61 5.50 18.94 34.90
C VAL A 61 4.66 18.33 33.78
N PHE A 62 3.43 17.96 34.11
CA PHE A 62 2.41 17.54 33.15
C PHE A 62 1.31 18.61 33.07
N ILE A 63 1.11 19.16 31.86
CA ILE A 63 0.03 20.10 31.58
C ILE A 63 -0.81 19.51 30.45
N ARG A 64 -2.11 19.35 30.71
CA ARG A 64 -3.11 19.02 29.69
C ARG A 64 -4.13 20.14 29.63
N LYS A 65 -4.32 20.70 28.43
CA LYS A 65 -5.40 21.65 28.15
C LYS A 65 -6.01 21.37 26.78
N GLU A 66 -7.24 20.86 26.79
CA GLU A 66 -8.01 20.53 25.59
C GLU A 66 -7.21 19.71 24.57
N ASN A 67 -6.66 20.38 23.55
CA ASN A 67 -5.95 19.80 22.42
C ASN A 67 -4.43 19.80 22.57
N ILE A 68 -3.88 20.36 23.65
CA ILE A 68 -2.43 20.48 23.87
C ILE A 68 -2.07 19.74 25.15
N GLU A 69 -1.10 18.83 25.06
CA GLU A 69 -0.48 18.21 26.23
C GLU A 69 1.03 18.41 26.20
N LEU A 70 1.61 18.65 27.36
CA LEU A 70 3.02 18.93 27.58
C LEU A 70 3.52 18.06 28.73
N LYS A 71 4.69 17.43 28.54
CA LYS A 71 5.41 16.66 29.57
C LYS A 71 6.88 17.03 29.60
N THR A 72 7.45 17.21 30.79
CA THR A 72 8.89 17.47 30.97
C THR A 72 9.63 16.27 31.55
N TYR A 73 10.89 16.11 31.15
CA TYR A 73 11.73 14.94 31.43
C TYR A 73 13.15 15.37 31.79
N TRP A 74 13.78 14.62 32.71
CA TRP A 74 15.22 14.76 33.01
C TRP A 74 16.04 13.83 32.14
N PHE A 75 17.22 14.28 31.72
CA PHE A 75 18.17 13.51 30.95
C PHE A 75 19.56 13.47 31.61
N PRO A 76 20.31 12.37 31.44
CA PRO A 76 19.94 11.13 30.73
C PRO A 76 19.13 10.15 31.62
N PHE A 77 18.25 9.34 31.04
CA PHE A 77 17.68 8.17 31.71
C PHE A 77 17.82 6.90 30.86
N SER A 78 17.81 5.75 31.53
CA SER A 78 17.92 4.43 30.90
C SER A 78 16.63 4.10 30.12
N GLY A 79 16.61 4.47 28.83
CA GLY A 79 15.55 4.07 27.89
C GLY A 79 14.49 5.13 27.67
N THR A 80 14.72 6.06 26.74
CA THR A 80 13.90 7.26 26.58
C THR A 80 12.68 7.06 25.68
N GLU A 81 11.65 6.40 26.21
CA GLU A 81 10.30 6.40 25.62
C GLU A 81 9.45 7.52 26.26
N VAL A 82 8.91 8.40 25.42
CA VAL A 82 8.05 9.54 25.77
C VAL A 82 6.65 9.25 25.24
N CYS A 83 5.69 8.93 26.12
CA CYS A 83 4.32 8.61 25.73
C CYS A 83 3.30 9.68 26.14
N PHE A 84 2.28 9.85 25.29
CA PHE A 84 1.13 10.70 25.53
C PHE A 84 -0.19 9.92 25.29
N PRO A 85 -1.10 9.83 26.28
CA PRO A 85 -1.04 10.32 27.66
C PRO A 85 -0.34 9.47 28.72
N ASP A 86 -0.12 8.16 28.61
CA ASP A 86 0.71 7.34 29.54
C ASP A 86 1.07 5.97 28.90
N CYS A 87 2.29 5.44 29.11
CA CYS A 87 2.83 4.29 28.36
C CYS A 87 2.18 2.90 28.64
N ASP A 88 1.00 2.85 29.25
CA ASP A 88 0.43 1.59 29.79
C ASP A 88 -0.53 0.86 28.84
N ASP A 89 -0.94 1.49 27.73
CA ASP A 89 -1.91 0.89 26.81
C ASP A 89 -1.39 1.00 25.38
N GLY A 90 -1.12 -0.12 24.71
CA GLY A 90 -0.43 -0.24 23.40
C GLY A 90 -1.15 0.39 22.19
N THR A 91 -1.97 1.40 22.40
CA THR A 91 -2.80 2.13 21.44
C THR A 91 -2.40 3.60 21.26
N GLU A 92 -1.35 4.06 21.95
CA GLU A 92 -1.07 5.50 22.12
C GLU A 92 0.08 6.04 21.26
N THR A 93 0.03 7.36 21.01
CA THR A 93 1.09 8.12 20.33
C THR A 93 2.32 8.23 21.23
N ALA A 94 3.46 7.72 20.76
CA ALA A 94 4.71 7.67 21.52
C ALA A 94 5.90 8.14 20.68
N ILE A 95 6.84 8.86 21.29
CA ILE A 95 8.16 9.15 20.72
C ILE A 95 9.18 8.35 21.53
N ARG A 96 9.92 7.48 20.87
CA ARG A 96 11.04 6.76 21.45
C ARG A 96 12.34 7.32 20.89
N ILE A 97 13.25 7.66 21.79
CA ILE A 97 14.63 8.04 21.48
C ILE A 97 15.51 6.86 21.92
N GLU A 98 16.36 6.33 21.04
CA GLU A 98 17.23 5.20 21.38
C GLU A 98 18.21 5.59 22.51
N GLY A 99 18.24 4.80 23.59
CA GLY A 99 19.04 5.08 24.78
C GLY A 99 20.55 5.06 24.48
N GLY A 100 21.25 6.12 24.90
CA GLY A 100 22.70 6.29 24.66
C GLY A 100 23.06 6.96 23.32
N ALA A 101 22.08 7.29 22.49
CA ALA A 101 22.29 7.88 21.16
C ALA A 101 22.32 9.41 21.15
N VAL A 102 21.93 10.07 22.23
CA VAL A 102 22.03 11.53 22.37
C VAL A 102 23.39 11.86 22.98
N PRO A 103 24.38 12.35 22.20
CA PRO A 103 25.64 12.80 22.78
C PRO A 103 25.36 13.97 23.72
N LEU A 104 25.70 13.79 25.01
CA LEU A 104 25.65 14.86 26.01
C LEU A 104 26.63 16.00 25.64
N GLU A 105 27.69 15.68 24.88
CA GLU A 105 28.57 16.66 24.24
C GLU A 105 27.82 17.42 23.13
N GLY A 106 27.36 18.63 23.44
CA GLY A 106 26.74 19.55 22.47
C GLY A 106 25.26 19.85 22.72
N LEU A 107 24.63 19.20 23.69
CA LEU A 107 23.32 19.63 24.20
C LEU A 107 23.48 20.99 24.91
N PRO A 108 22.62 21.98 24.66
CA PRO A 108 22.69 23.24 25.40
C PRO A 108 22.43 22.97 26.88
N GLN A 109 23.27 23.55 27.76
CA GLN A 109 22.92 23.72 29.17
C GLN A 109 21.84 24.80 29.23
N VAL A 110 20.58 24.38 29.29
CA VAL A 110 19.44 25.29 29.17
C VAL A 110 19.10 25.91 30.54
N CYS A 111 19.43 25.23 31.64
CA CYS A 111 18.97 25.57 32.98
C CYS A 111 20.10 25.72 34.03
N GLY A 112 21.29 26.15 33.63
CA GLY A 112 22.46 26.27 34.52
C GLY A 112 23.37 25.02 34.54
N ASP A 113 24.25 24.94 35.55
CA ASP A 113 25.48 24.12 35.51
C ASP A 113 25.31 22.58 35.58
N SER A 114 24.10 22.00 35.71
CA SER A 114 24.07 20.56 36.03
C SER A 114 22.85 19.71 35.63
N ALA A 115 21.91 20.17 34.78
CA ALA A 115 20.81 19.30 34.32
C ALA A 115 20.43 19.49 32.84
N TYR A 116 20.41 18.40 32.08
CA TYR A 116 19.80 18.34 30.76
C TYR A 116 18.31 18.06 30.93
N VAL A 117 17.45 18.98 30.52
CA VAL A 117 16.00 18.78 30.50
C VAL A 117 15.47 18.79 29.08
N GLY A 118 14.54 17.88 28.82
CA GLY A 118 13.79 17.82 27.58
C GLY A 118 12.30 17.91 27.86
N PHE A 119 11.55 18.33 26.87
CA PHE A 119 10.10 18.34 26.94
C PHE A 119 9.50 17.78 25.67
N GLY A 120 8.39 17.07 25.82
CA GLY A 120 7.58 16.61 24.72
C GLY A 120 6.24 17.31 24.69
N THR A 121 5.75 17.59 23.50
CA THR A 121 4.45 18.22 23.25
C THR A 121 3.63 17.38 22.30
N ILE A 122 2.32 17.32 22.54
CA ILE A 122 1.35 16.75 21.60
C ILE A 122 0.26 17.77 21.31
N PHE A 123 -0.01 17.96 20.02
CA PHE A 123 -1.05 18.85 19.51
C PHE A 123 -2.10 18.02 18.76
N ARG A 124 -3.26 17.83 19.37
CA ARG A 124 -4.41 17.11 18.80
C ARG A 124 -5.22 18.05 17.92
N ASN A 125 -5.79 17.54 16.82
CA ASN A 125 -6.64 18.31 15.89
C ASN A 125 -5.96 19.51 15.18
N PHE A 126 -4.63 19.62 15.24
CA PHE A 126 -3.91 20.69 14.52
C PHE A 126 -3.87 20.45 13.00
N GLY A 127 -4.21 19.25 12.54
CA GLY A 127 -4.36 18.92 11.12
C GLY A 127 -5.34 19.84 10.37
N ASP A 128 -6.43 20.26 11.02
CA ASP A 128 -7.44 21.17 10.44
C ASP A 128 -6.93 22.61 10.26
N LEU A 129 -5.90 22.97 11.02
CA LEU A 129 -5.21 24.25 10.90
C LEU A 129 -4.11 24.14 9.86
N LEU A 130 -3.34 23.05 9.85
CA LEU A 130 -2.15 22.81 9.04
C LEU A 130 -2.43 22.01 7.76
N HIS A 131 -3.47 22.39 7.03
CA HIS A 131 -3.87 21.67 5.81
C HIS A 131 -2.72 21.59 4.77
N PRO A 132 -2.32 20.39 4.34
CA PRO A 132 -1.23 20.20 3.39
C PRO A 132 -1.73 20.48 1.97
N THR A 133 -1.64 21.74 1.57
CA THR A 133 -1.92 22.18 0.19
C THR A 133 -0.67 21.99 -0.66
N THR A 134 -0.79 21.86 -1.98
CA THR A 134 0.34 21.69 -2.92
C THR A 134 1.51 22.66 -2.70
N ALA A 135 1.24 23.93 -2.40
CA ALA A 135 2.27 24.93 -2.13
C ALA A 135 3.06 24.71 -0.81
N VAL A 136 2.56 23.84 0.07
CA VAL A 136 3.08 23.61 1.43
C VAL A 136 3.46 22.13 1.63
N LEU A 137 3.24 21.28 0.62
CA LEU A 137 3.66 19.87 0.62
C LEU A 137 5.17 19.70 0.58
N PRO A 138 5.69 18.56 1.08
CA PRO A 138 7.07 18.17 0.85
C PRO A 138 7.41 18.20 -0.64
N LYS A 139 8.62 18.65 -1.00
CA LYS A 139 9.01 18.81 -2.41
C LYS A 139 8.89 17.50 -3.20
N SER A 140 9.15 16.37 -2.53
CA SER A 140 9.01 15.02 -3.09
C SER A 140 7.60 14.66 -3.56
N GLN A 141 6.57 15.38 -3.09
CA GLN A 141 5.15 15.09 -3.36
C GLN A 141 4.43 16.20 -4.13
N GLN A 142 5.16 17.21 -4.63
CA GLN A 142 4.54 18.29 -5.41
C GLN A 142 4.22 17.85 -6.84
N GLU A 143 4.84 16.79 -7.35
CA GLU A 143 4.62 16.25 -8.70
C GLU A 143 4.68 14.70 -8.71
N PRO A 144 3.58 13.98 -8.99
CA PRO A 144 2.20 14.48 -9.10
C PRO A 144 1.64 14.91 -7.73
N PRO A 145 0.90 16.02 -7.64
CA PRO A 145 0.36 16.50 -6.38
C PRO A 145 -0.74 15.56 -5.85
N GLY A 146 -0.47 14.94 -4.71
CA GLY A 146 -1.44 14.17 -3.93
C GLY A 146 -2.45 15.05 -3.17
N ASN A 147 -3.57 14.47 -2.74
CA ASN A 147 -4.59 15.13 -1.92
C ASN A 147 -4.33 14.70 -0.48
N PHE A 148 -3.36 15.35 0.13
CA PHE A 148 -2.93 14.98 1.47
C PHE A 148 -3.86 15.54 2.54
N VAL A 149 -3.96 14.81 3.64
CA VAL A 149 -4.52 15.29 4.90
C VAL A 149 -3.60 14.88 6.04
N VAL A 150 -3.58 15.65 7.12
CA VAL A 150 -2.88 15.23 8.35
C VAL A 150 -3.76 14.19 9.03
N ASN A 151 -3.26 12.97 9.20
CA ASN A 151 -4.01 11.84 9.75
C ASN A 151 -3.52 11.41 11.14
N SER A 152 -2.79 12.27 11.85
CA SER A 152 -2.35 12.02 13.22
C SER A 152 -2.35 13.30 14.03
N ALA A 153 -2.18 13.19 15.35
CA ALA A 153 -1.72 14.32 16.16
C ALA A 153 -0.31 14.74 15.72
N LEU A 154 0.03 16.01 15.96
CA LEU A 154 1.43 16.45 15.87
C LEU A 154 2.10 16.10 17.19
N VAL A 155 3.24 15.43 17.13
CA VAL A 155 4.04 15.06 18.30
C VAL A 155 5.44 15.62 18.13
N GLY A 156 5.91 16.31 19.15
CA GLY A 156 7.21 16.96 19.15
C GLY A 156 7.98 16.61 20.42
N PHE A 157 9.30 16.63 20.30
CA PHE A 157 10.21 16.53 21.42
C PHE A 157 11.36 17.51 21.19
N SER A 158 11.79 18.22 22.22
CA SER A 158 12.87 19.21 22.12
C SER A 158 13.73 19.28 23.38
N PHE A 159 14.98 19.71 23.20
CA PHE A 159 15.97 19.90 24.25
C PHE A 159 16.34 21.39 24.36
N GLY A 160 15.48 22.15 25.04
CA GLY A 160 15.65 23.58 25.31
C GLY A 160 16.17 24.44 24.14
N ARG A 161 16.69 25.64 24.44
CA ARG A 161 16.95 26.70 23.47
C ARG A 161 17.88 26.33 22.31
N GLN A 162 17.33 25.75 21.25
CA GLN A 162 17.92 25.86 19.91
C GLN A 162 16.90 26.41 18.91
N ASN A 163 17.35 27.40 18.15
CA ASN A 163 16.67 27.91 16.97
C ASN A 163 16.79 26.94 15.77
N SER A 164 17.50 25.84 15.94
CA SER A 164 17.77 24.80 14.94
C SER A 164 17.30 23.45 15.46
N SER A 165 16.54 22.73 14.65
CA SER A 165 16.23 21.32 14.87
C SER A 165 17.54 20.55 15.06
N LEU A 166 17.74 19.92 16.22
CA LEU A 166 18.91 19.07 16.47
C LEU A 166 18.94 17.96 15.42
N LEU A 167 20.00 17.93 14.61
CA LEU A 167 20.24 16.91 13.59
C LEU A 167 21.18 15.86 14.15
N PHE A 168 20.83 14.60 13.96
CA PHE A 168 21.61 13.44 14.37
C PHE A 168 22.22 12.76 13.14
N GLU A 169 23.38 12.15 13.33
CA GLU A 169 24.11 11.46 12.26
C GLU A 169 23.44 10.12 11.86
N LYS A 170 22.45 9.64 12.65
CA LYS A 170 21.63 8.45 12.38
C LYS A 170 20.16 8.68 12.78
N ASP A 171 19.26 7.84 12.25
CA ASP A 171 17.81 7.86 12.57
C ASP A 171 17.53 7.29 13.97
N ILE A 172 17.82 8.10 14.98
CA ILE A 172 17.75 7.71 16.40
C ILE A 172 16.40 8.03 17.06
N VAL A 173 15.51 8.74 16.35
CA VAL A 173 14.19 9.15 16.84
C VAL A 173 13.12 8.33 16.13
N THR A 174 12.34 7.58 16.91
CA THR A 174 11.23 6.77 16.42
C THR A 174 9.92 7.32 16.97
N ALA A 175 9.08 7.91 16.13
CA ALA A 175 7.77 8.44 16.50
C ALA A 175 6.66 7.50 16.02
N THR A 176 5.93 6.88 16.94
CA THR A 176 4.75 6.06 16.67
C THR A 176 3.50 6.92 16.81
N LEU A 177 2.75 7.07 15.72
CA LEU A 177 1.63 8.00 15.61
C LEU A 177 0.34 7.27 15.26
N SER A 178 -0.66 7.34 16.16
CA SER A 178 -1.98 6.76 15.94
C SER A 178 -2.81 7.57 14.93
N HIS A 179 -3.54 6.87 14.07
CA HIS A 179 -4.35 7.45 13.00
C HIS A 179 -5.66 8.03 13.54
N SER A 180 -5.96 9.29 13.20
CA SER A 180 -7.19 9.97 13.62
C SER A 180 -8.47 9.36 13.01
N ASP A 181 -8.39 8.84 11.78
CA ASP A 181 -9.53 8.25 11.06
C ASP A 181 -9.73 6.75 11.38
N GLY A 182 -8.92 6.18 12.29
CA GLY A 182 -9.00 4.79 12.74
C GLY A 182 -8.67 3.71 11.68
N GLN A 183 -8.49 4.10 10.42
CA GLN A 183 -8.07 3.22 9.32
C GLN A 183 -7.08 3.92 8.40
N LEU A 184 -6.02 3.18 8.03
CA LEU A 184 -5.13 3.59 6.97
C LEU A 184 -5.68 3.15 5.61
N ARG A 185 -5.95 4.10 4.72
CA ARG A 185 -6.37 3.83 3.35
C ARG A 185 -5.67 4.78 2.38
N GLY A 186 -4.37 4.62 2.19
CA GLY A 186 -3.61 5.60 1.41
C GLY A 186 -2.11 5.45 1.54
N ARG A 187 -1.38 6.21 0.72
CA ARG A 187 0.05 6.41 0.90
C ARG A 187 0.26 7.29 2.14
N VAL A 188 1.13 6.87 3.04
CA VAL A 188 1.55 7.69 4.19
C VAL A 188 2.92 8.26 4.01
N ILE A 189 3.12 9.43 4.61
CA ILE A 189 4.38 10.15 4.63
C ILE A 189 4.59 10.68 6.03
N CYS A 190 5.74 10.36 6.61
CA CYS A 190 6.22 10.99 7.82
C CYS A 190 6.79 12.36 7.45
N ALA A 191 6.20 13.42 7.98
CA ALA A 191 6.64 14.78 7.72
C ALA A 191 6.65 15.59 9.01
N PHE A 192 7.37 16.69 8.99
CA PHE A 192 7.41 17.66 10.07
C PHE A 192 7.02 19.05 9.58
N TRP A 193 6.58 19.89 10.51
CA TRP A 193 6.27 21.29 10.19
C TRP A 193 7.54 22.15 10.25
N ASN A 194 8.05 22.55 9.08
CA ASN A 194 9.21 23.42 8.92
C ASN A 194 8.78 24.90 8.96
N PHE A 195 9.03 25.58 10.08
CA PHE A 195 8.67 26.99 10.30
C PHE A 195 9.36 27.98 9.35
N SER A 196 10.54 27.64 8.83
CA SER A 196 11.34 28.53 7.97
C SER A 196 10.83 28.58 6.53
N ARG A 197 10.03 27.59 6.13
CA ARG A 197 9.51 27.48 4.76
C ARG A 197 8.51 28.61 4.46
N ASN A 198 8.33 28.91 3.18
CA ASN A 198 7.36 29.88 2.67
C ASN A 198 7.50 31.28 3.32
N ASN A 199 8.73 31.82 3.34
CA ASN A 199 9.03 33.14 3.91
C ASN A 199 8.60 33.27 5.39
N GLY A 200 8.81 32.20 6.18
CA GLY A 200 8.47 32.14 7.60
C GLY A 200 6.99 31.87 7.90
N THR A 201 6.17 31.49 6.91
CA THR A 201 4.77 31.08 7.14
C THR A 201 4.60 29.59 7.43
N GLY A 202 5.67 28.82 7.27
CA GLY A 202 5.73 27.40 7.57
C GLY A 202 5.36 26.49 6.39
N GLY A 203 5.77 25.22 6.50
CA GLY A 203 5.27 24.16 5.62
C GLY A 203 5.77 22.76 5.93
N TRP A 204 5.12 21.76 5.33
CA TRP A 204 5.44 20.35 5.56
C TRP A 204 6.70 19.94 4.82
N ASP A 205 7.58 19.21 5.49
CA ASP A 205 8.85 18.74 4.96
C ASP A 205 9.08 17.29 5.41
N ASP A 206 9.65 16.47 4.55
CA ASP A 206 9.94 15.05 4.78
C ASP A 206 11.44 14.77 4.95
N GLY A 207 12.28 15.80 4.84
CA GLY A 207 13.73 15.67 4.96
C GLY A 207 14.18 15.01 6.27
N GLY A 208 14.94 13.91 6.15
CA GLY A 208 15.48 13.19 7.30
C GLY A 208 14.47 12.35 8.07
N CYS A 209 13.29 12.08 7.49
CA CYS A 209 12.28 11.19 8.06
C CYS A 209 11.83 10.13 7.06
N GLU A 210 11.78 8.88 7.51
CA GLU A 210 11.31 7.74 6.73
C GLU A 210 10.24 6.96 7.52
N VAL A 211 9.35 6.28 6.79
CA VAL A 211 8.34 5.43 7.41
C VAL A 211 8.97 4.07 7.74
N ASP A 212 8.92 3.65 9.00
CA ASP A 212 9.21 2.27 9.38
C ASP A 212 7.98 1.40 9.12
N TYR A 213 7.95 0.85 7.91
CA TYR A 213 6.90 -0.02 7.43
C TYR A 213 6.77 -1.34 8.21
N TRP A 214 7.82 -1.78 8.91
CA TRP A 214 7.80 -3.04 9.65
C TRP A 214 7.22 -2.87 11.05
N ALA A 215 7.42 -1.70 11.66
CA ALA A 215 6.86 -1.31 12.94
C ALA A 215 5.49 -0.59 12.83
N SER A 216 4.98 -0.37 11.62
CA SER A 216 3.68 0.29 11.35
C SER A 216 2.52 -0.71 11.25
N ASP A 217 1.31 -0.24 11.53
CA ASP A 217 0.05 -1.00 11.45
C ASP A 217 -1.10 -0.11 10.91
N PHE A 218 -2.29 -0.68 10.65
CA PHE A 218 -3.41 0.07 10.08
C PHE A 218 -3.92 1.20 10.99
N ARG A 219 -3.68 1.12 12.30
CA ARG A 219 -4.04 2.14 13.29
C ARG A 219 -2.92 3.10 13.65
N LYS A 220 -1.67 2.77 13.32
CA LYS A 220 -0.50 3.56 13.75
C LYS A 220 0.62 3.50 12.71
N THR A 221 1.22 4.64 12.41
CA THR A 221 2.42 4.70 11.56
C THR A 221 3.62 5.03 12.44
N THR A 222 4.69 4.28 12.25
CA THR A 222 5.97 4.49 12.94
C THR A 222 6.92 5.20 11.99
N CYS A 223 7.43 6.36 12.42
CA CYS A 223 8.34 7.22 11.67
C CYS A 223 9.73 7.15 12.30
N ARG A 224 10.77 6.98 11.48
CA ARG A 224 12.17 7.06 11.88
C ARG A 224 12.75 8.36 11.34
N CYS A 225 13.24 9.21 12.23
CA CYS A 225 13.76 10.52 11.88
C CYS A 225 15.14 10.74 12.50
N ASN A 226 15.96 11.55 11.84
CA ASN A 226 17.28 11.96 12.30
C ASN A 226 17.27 13.36 12.94
N HIS A 227 16.11 13.88 13.33
CA HIS A 227 16.02 15.18 14.02
C HIS A 227 14.93 15.20 15.07
N LEU A 228 14.86 16.32 15.79
CA LEU A 228 13.83 16.62 16.77
C LEU A 228 13.01 17.82 16.30
N THR A 229 11.79 17.54 15.88
CA THR A 229 10.80 18.54 15.42
C THR A 229 9.38 18.06 15.72
N ASN A 230 8.37 18.83 15.30
CA ASN A 230 6.96 18.44 15.39
C ASN A 230 6.56 17.56 14.20
N PHE A 231 6.49 16.25 14.44
CA PHE A 231 6.17 15.22 13.45
C PHE A 231 4.67 14.99 13.33
N ALA A 232 4.21 14.69 12.12
CA ALA A 232 2.89 14.14 11.85
C ALA A 232 2.91 13.19 10.65
N VAL A 233 1.86 12.38 10.56
CA VAL A 233 1.63 11.49 9.42
C VAL A 233 0.68 12.17 8.45
N LEU A 234 1.14 12.38 7.22
CA LEU A 234 0.33 12.85 6.11
C LEU A 234 -0.19 11.64 5.34
N LEU A 235 -1.50 11.60 5.09
CA LEU A 235 -2.19 10.57 4.32
C LEU A 235 -2.60 11.12 2.96
N ASP A 236 -2.14 10.50 1.89
CA ASP A 236 -2.60 10.78 0.52
C ASP A 236 -3.95 10.13 0.25
N ARG A 237 -4.97 10.96 0.05
CA ARG A 237 -6.33 10.57 -0.35
C ARG A 237 -6.56 10.63 -1.85
N THR A 238 -5.57 10.97 -2.70
CA THR A 238 -5.81 10.99 -4.17
C THR A 238 -6.24 9.65 -4.72
N GLY A 239 -5.74 8.54 -4.17
CA GLY A 239 -6.18 7.19 -4.55
C GLY A 239 -7.54 6.77 -3.94
N GLN A 240 -8.12 7.59 -3.05
CA GLN A 240 -9.43 7.33 -2.43
C GLN A 240 -10.54 8.22 -2.96
N MET A 241 -10.20 9.41 -3.45
CA MET A 241 -11.16 10.31 -4.08
C MET A 241 -11.31 9.86 -5.53
N GLU A 242 -12.43 9.20 -5.83
CA GLU A 242 -12.80 8.62 -7.13
C GLU A 242 -12.23 7.23 -7.46
N ASP A 243 -12.22 6.31 -6.50
CA ASP A 243 -12.87 5.03 -6.86
C ASP A 243 -14.32 5.39 -7.15
N SER A 244 -14.59 5.76 -8.40
CA SER A 244 -15.93 6.11 -8.85
C SER A 244 -16.84 5.01 -8.32
N ILE A 245 -17.75 5.35 -7.40
CA ILE A 245 -18.79 4.46 -6.86
C ILE A 245 -19.32 3.49 -7.93
N PRO A 246 -19.53 3.89 -9.21
CA PRO A 246 -19.86 2.94 -10.28
C PRO A 246 -18.86 1.79 -10.50
N LEU A 247 -17.54 2.00 -10.47
CA LEU A 247 -16.56 0.94 -10.72
C LEU A 247 -16.56 -0.11 -9.60
N LYS A 248 -16.60 0.30 -8.33
CA LYS A 248 -16.70 -0.64 -7.19
C LYS A 248 -17.98 -1.46 -7.27
N VAL A 249 -19.12 -0.82 -7.52
CA VAL A 249 -20.41 -1.50 -7.66
C VAL A 249 -20.39 -2.47 -8.85
N LEU A 250 -19.84 -2.05 -9.99
CA LEU A 250 -19.71 -2.89 -11.17
C LEU A 250 -18.85 -4.13 -10.90
N THR A 251 -17.68 -3.97 -10.27
CA THR A 251 -16.80 -5.10 -9.94
C THR A 251 -17.48 -6.09 -9.00
N ILE A 252 -18.22 -5.62 -7.98
CA ILE A 252 -18.96 -6.49 -7.06
C ILE A 252 -20.05 -7.26 -7.82
N VAL A 253 -20.88 -6.57 -8.61
CA VAL A 253 -21.97 -7.20 -9.37
C VAL A 253 -21.43 -8.23 -10.37
N CYS A 254 -20.42 -7.86 -11.15
CA CYS A 254 -19.78 -8.76 -12.12
C CYS A 254 -19.15 -9.97 -11.44
N SER A 255 -18.49 -9.79 -10.29
CA SER A 255 -17.86 -10.89 -9.56
C SER A 255 -18.89 -11.88 -9.01
N VAL A 256 -19.99 -11.38 -8.42
CA VAL A 256 -21.08 -12.24 -7.92
C VAL A 256 -21.73 -13.03 -9.05
N LEU A 257 -22.04 -12.38 -10.18
CA LEU A 257 -22.59 -13.05 -11.36
C LEU A 257 -21.64 -14.12 -11.91
N SER A 258 -20.34 -13.81 -11.96
CA SER A 258 -19.32 -14.76 -12.40
C SER A 258 -19.22 -15.97 -11.47
N ILE A 259 -19.25 -15.77 -10.15
CA ILE A 259 -19.23 -16.85 -9.16
C ILE A 259 -20.42 -17.79 -9.36
N ILE A 260 -21.64 -17.25 -9.50
CA ILE A 260 -22.85 -18.05 -9.72
C ILE A 260 -22.73 -18.87 -11.02
N ALA A 261 -22.29 -18.24 -12.11
CA ALA A 261 -22.11 -18.92 -13.40
C ALA A 261 -21.06 -20.04 -13.34
N LEU A 262 -19.93 -19.82 -12.67
CA LEU A 262 -18.87 -20.81 -12.49
C LEU A 262 -19.36 -22.00 -11.65
N MET A 263 -20.12 -21.73 -10.58
CA MET A 263 -20.70 -22.77 -9.72
C MET A 263 -21.71 -23.64 -10.48
N LEU A 264 -22.59 -23.02 -11.26
CA LEU A 264 -23.54 -23.74 -12.12
C LEU A 264 -22.82 -24.58 -13.18
N THR A 265 -21.78 -24.03 -13.82
CA THR A 265 -20.99 -24.74 -14.82
C THR A 265 -20.30 -25.96 -14.21
N MET A 266 -19.67 -25.79 -13.05
CA MET A 266 -19.03 -26.88 -12.32
C MET A 266 -20.04 -27.96 -11.90
N ALA A 267 -21.21 -27.57 -11.38
CA ALA A 267 -22.28 -28.50 -11.05
C ALA A 267 -22.77 -29.30 -12.27
N CYS A 268 -22.98 -28.64 -13.41
CA CYS A 268 -23.36 -29.32 -14.65
C CYS A 268 -22.30 -30.32 -15.12
N LEU A 269 -21.02 -29.95 -15.10
CA LEU A 269 -19.92 -30.81 -15.52
C LEU A 269 -19.72 -32.03 -14.61
N LEU A 270 -20.03 -31.91 -13.32
CA LEU A 270 -19.91 -32.98 -12.33
C LEU A 270 -21.14 -33.89 -12.27
N CYS A 271 -22.36 -33.34 -12.31
CA CYS A 271 -23.61 -34.10 -12.14
C CYS A 271 -24.04 -34.82 -13.42
N LEU A 272 -23.75 -34.28 -14.60
CA LEU A 272 -24.12 -34.89 -15.87
C LEU A 272 -23.12 -36.00 -16.21
N ARG A 273 -23.45 -37.23 -15.82
CA ARG A 273 -22.62 -38.43 -16.08
C ARG A 273 -22.19 -38.58 -17.55
N ASN A 274 -23.03 -38.12 -18.48
CA ASN A 274 -22.76 -38.15 -19.92
C ASN A 274 -21.65 -37.16 -20.37
N LEU A 275 -21.34 -36.14 -19.55
CA LEU A 275 -20.26 -35.18 -19.82
C LEU A 275 -18.96 -35.55 -19.11
N HIS A 276 -18.94 -36.62 -18.29
CA HIS A 276 -17.78 -37.02 -17.50
C HIS A 276 -16.68 -37.61 -18.40
N CYS A 277 -15.86 -36.74 -18.95
CA CYS A 277 -14.74 -37.06 -19.84
C CYS A 277 -13.51 -36.25 -19.41
N ARG A 278 -12.32 -36.64 -19.89
CA ARG A 278 -11.06 -35.93 -19.64
C ARG A 278 -11.13 -34.43 -19.93
N ARG A 279 -11.90 -34.06 -20.96
CA ARG A 279 -12.20 -32.66 -21.30
C ARG A 279 -12.98 -31.94 -20.19
N SER A 280 -13.98 -32.60 -19.60
CA SER A 280 -14.76 -32.06 -18.48
C SER A 280 -13.90 -31.91 -17.22
N THR A 281 -12.99 -32.85 -16.93
CA THR A 281 -12.03 -32.71 -15.83
C THR A 281 -11.13 -31.48 -15.99
N ILE A 282 -10.58 -31.24 -17.20
CA ILE A 282 -9.76 -30.06 -17.49
C ILE A 282 -10.57 -28.78 -17.30
N ALA A 283 -11.76 -28.70 -17.92
CA ALA A 283 -12.65 -27.55 -17.80
C ALA A 283 -13.09 -27.29 -16.35
N CYS A 284 -13.28 -28.34 -15.55
CA CYS A 284 -13.61 -28.24 -14.13
C CYS A 284 -12.46 -27.61 -13.31
N ASN A 285 -11.21 -27.98 -13.59
CA ASN A 285 -10.04 -27.37 -12.92
C ASN A 285 -9.90 -25.88 -13.29
N THR A 286 -10.17 -25.51 -14.56
CA THR A 286 -10.23 -24.08 -14.98
C THR A 286 -11.30 -23.32 -14.21
N CYS A 287 -12.53 -23.87 -14.14
CA CYS A 287 -13.63 -23.24 -13.40
C CYS A 287 -13.30 -23.09 -11.91
N PHE A 288 -12.68 -24.12 -11.32
CA PHE A 288 -12.25 -24.10 -9.93
C PHE A 288 -11.22 -23.00 -9.65
N CYS A 289 -10.18 -22.87 -10.49
CA CYS A 289 -9.19 -21.81 -10.32
C CYS A 289 -9.82 -20.41 -10.43
N LEU A 290 -10.69 -20.19 -11.41
CA LEU A 290 -11.39 -18.92 -11.57
C LEU A 290 -12.32 -18.62 -10.39
N LEU A 291 -13.02 -19.63 -9.86
CA LEU A 291 -13.87 -19.49 -8.69
C LEU A 291 -13.06 -19.04 -7.46
N VAL A 292 -11.96 -19.75 -7.16
CA VAL A 292 -11.07 -19.41 -6.04
C VAL A 292 -10.50 -18.00 -6.20
N SER A 293 -10.07 -17.63 -7.42
CA SER A 293 -9.59 -16.27 -7.69
C SER A 293 -10.66 -15.19 -7.44
N ASN A 294 -11.90 -15.41 -7.87
CA ASN A 294 -13.00 -14.46 -7.65
C ASN A 294 -13.33 -14.33 -6.16
N LEU A 295 -13.31 -15.43 -5.41
CA LEU A 295 -13.53 -15.41 -3.96
C LEU A 295 -12.43 -14.65 -3.22
N ILE A 296 -11.16 -14.88 -3.58
CA ILE A 296 -10.02 -14.14 -3.00
C ILE A 296 -10.13 -12.65 -3.33
N MET A 297 -10.49 -12.30 -4.56
CA MET A 297 -10.69 -10.91 -4.96
C MET A 297 -11.81 -10.25 -4.16
N MET A 298 -12.94 -10.95 -3.95
CA MET A 298 -14.06 -10.43 -3.15
C MET A 298 -13.68 -10.23 -1.68
N MET A 299 -12.94 -11.16 -1.07
CA MET A 299 -12.41 -11.01 0.30
C MET A 299 -11.40 -9.86 0.39
N GLY A 300 -10.55 -9.70 -0.61
CA GLY A 300 -9.54 -8.64 -0.67
C GLY A 300 -10.10 -7.23 -0.85
N PHE A 301 -11.32 -7.08 -1.39
CA PHE A 301 -11.96 -5.78 -1.62
C PHE A 301 -12.32 -5.04 -0.32
N GLU A 302 -12.64 -5.75 0.76
CA GLU A 302 -13.13 -5.16 2.01
C GLU A 302 -12.11 -5.26 3.16
N GLN A 303 -11.05 -6.07 3.03
CA GLN A 303 -10.05 -6.28 4.07
C GLN A 303 -8.68 -5.70 3.71
N THR A 304 -8.38 -4.55 4.31
CA THR A 304 -7.00 -4.06 4.46
C THR A 304 -6.35 -4.88 5.58
N TYR A 305 -5.70 -5.99 5.23
CA TYR A 305 -5.07 -6.87 6.22
C TYR A 305 -3.92 -6.14 6.93
N SER A 306 -4.08 -5.99 8.25
CA SER A 306 -3.10 -5.47 9.23
C SER A 306 -1.77 -6.25 9.27
N HIS A 307 -1.78 -7.51 8.83
CA HIS A 307 -0.59 -8.37 8.86
C HIS A 307 0.14 -8.41 7.51
N SER A 308 1.37 -7.89 7.49
CA SER A 308 2.28 -7.90 6.33
C SER A 308 2.43 -9.29 5.69
N VAL A 309 2.50 -10.34 6.51
CA VAL A 309 2.62 -11.74 6.05
C VAL A 309 1.33 -12.24 5.41
N ALA A 310 0.16 -12.00 6.02
CA ALA A 310 -1.12 -12.45 5.47
C ALA A 310 -1.39 -11.82 4.11
N CYS A 311 -0.98 -10.56 3.94
CA CYS A 311 -1.08 -9.89 2.66
C CYS A 311 -0.16 -10.52 1.60
N MET A 312 1.12 -10.74 1.92
CA MET A 312 2.07 -11.38 1.01
C MET A 312 1.60 -12.76 0.55
N VAL A 313 1.07 -13.55 1.49
CA VAL A 313 0.49 -14.87 1.21
C VAL A 313 -0.72 -14.75 0.30
N THR A 314 -1.65 -13.83 0.58
CA THR A 314 -2.88 -13.65 -0.22
C THR A 314 -2.55 -13.25 -1.66
N ARG A 315 -1.63 -12.29 -1.85
CA ARG A 315 -1.16 -11.87 -3.19
C ARG A 315 -0.49 -13.03 -3.94
N SER A 316 0.33 -13.81 -3.24
CA SER A 316 1.03 -14.96 -3.84
C SER A 316 0.06 -16.06 -4.25
N ILE A 317 -0.94 -16.36 -3.42
CA ILE A 317 -2.00 -17.33 -3.73
C ILE A 317 -2.80 -16.85 -4.94
N LEU A 318 -3.19 -15.57 -4.98
CA LEU A 318 -3.93 -15.01 -6.11
C LEU A 318 -3.15 -15.12 -7.43
N LEU A 319 -1.86 -14.77 -7.43
CA LEU A 319 -0.98 -14.94 -8.60
C LEU A 319 -0.93 -16.40 -9.03
N CYS A 320 -0.75 -17.33 -8.09
CA CYS A 320 -0.62 -18.76 -8.37
C CYS A 320 -1.89 -19.34 -8.97
N VAL A 321 -3.05 -19.02 -8.40
CA VAL A 321 -4.36 -19.49 -8.86
C VAL A 321 -4.70 -18.91 -10.24
N LEU A 322 -4.39 -17.64 -10.49
CA LEU A 322 -4.59 -17.02 -11.79
C LEU A 322 -3.68 -17.64 -12.86
N LEU A 323 -2.38 -17.81 -12.59
CA LEU A 323 -1.46 -18.49 -13.51
C LEU A 323 -1.92 -19.92 -13.80
N SER A 324 -2.42 -20.62 -12.77
CA SER A 324 -2.99 -21.96 -12.92
C SER A 324 -4.22 -21.94 -13.83
N ALA A 325 -5.12 -20.96 -13.71
CA ALA A 325 -6.26 -20.82 -14.60
C ALA A 325 -5.83 -20.65 -16.08
N PHE A 326 -4.81 -19.82 -16.34
CA PHE A 326 -4.27 -19.66 -17.69
C PHE A 326 -3.58 -20.93 -18.21
N MET A 327 -2.85 -21.65 -17.36
CA MET A 327 -2.23 -22.93 -17.73
C MET A 327 -3.28 -24.00 -18.04
N TRP A 328 -4.35 -24.08 -17.25
CA TRP A 328 -5.46 -24.99 -17.53
C TRP A 328 -6.21 -24.63 -18.82
N MET A 329 -6.38 -23.34 -19.11
CA MET A 329 -6.93 -22.87 -20.39
C MET A 329 -6.03 -23.25 -21.58
N LEU A 330 -4.71 -23.12 -21.44
CA LEU A 330 -3.74 -23.55 -22.45
C LEU A 330 -3.81 -25.08 -22.66
N LEU A 331 -3.89 -25.86 -21.58
CA LEU A 331 -4.01 -27.32 -21.63
C LEU A 331 -5.33 -27.78 -22.25
N GLU A 332 -6.42 -27.04 -22.02
CA GLU A 332 -7.70 -27.27 -22.70
C GLU A 332 -7.56 -27.08 -24.21
N GLY A 333 -6.96 -25.96 -24.64
CA GLY A 333 -6.67 -25.68 -26.05
C GLY A 333 -5.77 -26.75 -26.69
N TYR A 334 -4.71 -27.17 -26.00
CA TYR A 334 -3.82 -28.24 -26.46
C TYR A 334 -4.53 -29.61 -26.55
N HIS A 335 -5.38 -29.95 -25.58
CA HIS A 335 -6.15 -31.18 -25.62
C HIS A 335 -7.13 -31.19 -26.79
N LEU A 336 -7.80 -30.06 -27.07
CA LEU A 336 -8.66 -29.89 -28.23
C LEU A 336 -7.90 -30.01 -29.55
N TYR A 337 -6.72 -29.39 -29.64
CA TYR A 337 -5.82 -29.51 -30.80
C TYR A 337 -5.49 -30.98 -31.10
N ARG A 338 -5.07 -31.72 -30.08
CA ARG A 338 -4.72 -33.15 -30.21
C ARG A 338 -5.92 -33.99 -30.65
N MET A 339 -7.10 -33.75 -30.09
CA MET A 339 -8.34 -34.45 -30.46
C MET A 339 -8.73 -34.19 -31.93
N LEU A 340 -8.55 -32.97 -32.44
CA LEU A 340 -8.99 -32.58 -33.79
C LEU A 340 -7.98 -32.90 -34.89
N VAL A 341 -6.68 -32.74 -34.61
CA VAL A 341 -5.61 -32.84 -35.63
C VAL A 341 -4.91 -34.19 -35.60
N VAL A 342 -4.67 -34.77 -34.42
CA VAL A 342 -3.94 -36.03 -34.25
C VAL A 342 -4.93 -37.17 -34.03
N VAL A 343 -5.72 -37.49 -35.06
CA VAL A 343 -6.87 -38.42 -34.93
C VAL A 343 -6.47 -39.90 -34.78
N PHE A 344 -5.20 -40.29 -34.94
CA PHE A 344 -4.81 -41.72 -34.94
C PHE A 344 -3.43 -42.06 -34.36
N ASN A 345 -2.98 -41.45 -33.26
CA ASN A 345 -1.78 -41.93 -32.55
C ASN A 345 -2.11 -42.35 -31.11
N ASN A 346 -1.92 -43.63 -30.78
CA ASN A 346 -2.35 -44.28 -29.53
C ASN A 346 -1.55 -43.86 -28.27
N ASN A 347 -0.69 -42.83 -28.35
CA ASN A 347 0.05 -42.30 -27.21
C ASN A 347 -0.86 -41.42 -26.34
N ARG A 348 -1.60 -42.07 -25.42
CA ARG A 348 -2.43 -41.42 -24.40
C ARG A 348 -1.54 -40.79 -23.33
N ILE A 349 -1.50 -39.46 -23.29
CA ILE A 349 -0.84 -38.72 -22.19
C ILE A 349 -1.62 -39.00 -20.88
N PRO A 350 -0.95 -39.35 -19.78
CA PRO A 350 -1.61 -39.58 -18.50
C PRO A 350 -2.16 -38.28 -17.91
N VAL A 351 -3.27 -38.37 -17.17
CA VAL A 351 -3.92 -37.20 -16.54
C VAL A 351 -2.97 -36.50 -15.55
N SER A 352 -2.08 -37.25 -14.88
CA SER A 352 -1.05 -36.71 -13.99
C SER A 352 -0.14 -35.68 -14.67
N TRP A 353 0.16 -35.82 -15.97
CA TRP A 353 0.96 -34.84 -16.70
C TRP A 353 0.26 -33.49 -16.81
N PHE A 354 -1.06 -33.48 -17.02
CA PHE A 354 -1.85 -32.24 -17.04
C PHE A 354 -1.82 -31.53 -15.69
N TYR A 355 -1.93 -32.27 -14.58
CA TYR A 355 -1.82 -31.69 -13.24
C TYR A 355 -0.41 -31.15 -12.94
N ALA A 356 0.64 -31.86 -13.37
CA ALA A 356 2.02 -31.41 -13.19
C ALA A 356 2.29 -30.08 -13.92
N VAL A 357 1.79 -29.94 -15.15
CA VAL A 357 1.94 -28.69 -15.92
C VAL A 357 1.00 -27.60 -15.40
N GLY A 358 -0.27 -27.95 -15.14
CA GLY A 358 -1.33 -27.02 -14.77
C GLY A 358 -1.14 -26.34 -13.42
N TYR A 359 -0.47 -27.00 -12.46
CA TYR A 359 -0.19 -26.43 -11.14
C TYR A 359 1.30 -26.29 -10.82
N GLY A 360 2.16 -27.17 -11.34
CA GLY A 360 3.59 -27.16 -11.03
C GLY A 360 4.33 -25.95 -11.60
N ILE A 361 4.04 -25.56 -12.85
CA ILE A 361 4.65 -24.35 -13.46
C ILE A 361 4.21 -23.07 -12.74
N PRO A 362 2.90 -22.83 -12.48
CA PRO A 362 2.44 -21.71 -11.64
C PRO A 362 3.13 -21.65 -10.28
N LEU A 363 3.28 -22.79 -9.59
CA LEU A 363 3.93 -22.85 -8.29
C LEU A 363 5.41 -22.48 -8.37
N ALA A 364 6.13 -22.97 -9.38
CA ALA A 364 7.53 -22.61 -9.59
C ALA A 364 7.72 -21.11 -9.88
N ILE A 365 6.84 -20.53 -10.72
CA ILE A 365 6.92 -19.10 -11.05
C ILE A 365 6.62 -18.24 -9.81
N THR A 366 5.58 -18.57 -9.06
CA THR A 366 5.18 -17.80 -7.88
C THR A 366 6.21 -17.86 -6.77
N THR A 367 6.78 -19.02 -6.48
CA THR A 367 7.85 -19.18 -5.47
C THR A 367 9.10 -18.36 -5.79
N VAL A 368 9.44 -18.19 -7.07
CA VAL A 368 10.55 -17.31 -7.50
C VAL A 368 10.15 -15.83 -7.46
N ALA A 369 8.91 -15.49 -7.82
CA ALA A 369 8.45 -14.09 -7.89
C ALA A 369 8.22 -13.45 -6.52
N THR A 370 7.76 -14.20 -5.52
CA THR A 370 7.46 -13.69 -4.17
C THR A 370 8.65 -13.00 -3.49
N PRO A 371 9.86 -13.60 -3.39
CA PRO A 371 11.01 -12.96 -2.74
C PRO A 371 11.60 -11.78 -3.52
N LEU A 372 11.45 -11.75 -4.85
CA LEU A 372 11.89 -10.60 -5.66
C LEU A 372 11.05 -9.34 -5.40
N THR A 373 9.84 -9.51 -4.88
CA THR A 373 8.91 -8.42 -4.56
C THR A 373 9.07 -7.95 -3.10
N SER A 374 9.70 -8.74 -2.22
CA SER A 374 9.82 -8.39 -0.79
C SER A 374 10.79 -7.25 -0.48
N SER A 375 11.71 -6.91 -1.39
CA SER A 375 12.67 -5.81 -1.18
C SER A 375 12.06 -4.41 -1.33
N ASN A 376 10.88 -4.29 -1.94
CA ASN A 376 10.16 -3.01 -2.14
C ASN A 376 8.79 -3.01 -1.44
N PHE A 377 8.66 -3.76 -0.33
CA PHE A 377 7.39 -4.01 0.34
C PHE A 377 6.77 -2.72 0.89
N ARG A 378 5.64 -2.31 0.31
CA ARG A 378 4.79 -1.21 0.78
C ARG A 378 3.59 -1.81 1.54
N PRO A 379 3.60 -1.87 2.88
CA PRO A 379 2.61 -2.60 3.69
C PRO A 379 1.19 -2.05 3.61
N ASN A 380 1.00 -0.84 3.09
CA ASN A 380 -0.27 -0.11 3.20
C ASN A 380 -1.31 -0.48 2.14
N PHE A 381 -0.89 -1.20 1.09
CA PHE A 381 -1.80 -1.72 0.09
C PHE A 381 -1.51 -3.18 -0.15
N CYS A 382 -2.49 -4.02 0.16
CA CYS A 382 -2.39 -5.42 -0.15
C CYS A 382 -2.62 -5.75 -1.64
N TRP A 383 -3.04 -4.73 -2.38
CA TRP A 383 -3.32 -4.82 -3.80
C TRP A 383 -2.19 -4.22 -4.65
N PHE A 384 -2.16 -4.58 -5.93
CA PHE A 384 -1.13 -4.18 -6.88
C PHE A 384 -1.17 -2.67 -7.12
N VAL A 385 -0.17 -1.94 -6.61
CA VAL A 385 -0.04 -0.49 -6.83
C VAL A 385 1.33 -0.18 -7.42
N GLY A 386 1.37 0.49 -8.57
CA GLY A 386 2.57 1.10 -9.13
C GLY A 386 3.50 0.15 -9.91
N GLU A 387 4.81 0.31 -9.71
CA GLU A 387 5.88 -0.30 -10.53
C GLU A 387 6.01 -1.83 -10.37
N ASP A 388 5.41 -2.40 -9.32
CA ASP A 388 5.35 -3.84 -9.08
C ASP A 388 4.43 -4.61 -10.06
N ILE A 389 3.65 -3.88 -10.88
CA ILE A 389 2.78 -4.48 -11.91
C ILE A 389 3.61 -5.30 -12.90
N PHE A 390 4.84 -4.88 -13.23
CA PHE A 390 5.64 -5.55 -14.26
C PHE A 390 6.01 -6.99 -13.87
N TYR A 391 6.40 -7.22 -12.62
CA TYR A 391 6.79 -8.55 -12.12
C TYR A 391 5.60 -9.52 -12.06
N PHE A 392 4.38 -9.02 -11.86
CA PHE A 392 3.17 -9.82 -11.83
C PHE A 392 2.55 -10.01 -13.23
N CYS A 393 2.46 -8.95 -14.03
CA CYS A 393 1.91 -8.99 -15.37
C CYS A 393 2.84 -9.70 -16.37
N GLY A 394 4.15 -9.66 -16.16
CA GLY A 394 5.13 -10.30 -17.06
C GLY A 394 4.83 -11.78 -17.31
N PRO A 395 4.80 -12.65 -16.28
CA PRO A 395 4.46 -14.06 -16.44
C PRO A 395 3.09 -14.28 -17.09
N MET A 396 2.09 -13.47 -16.73
CA MET A 396 0.73 -13.55 -17.29
C MET A 396 0.72 -13.23 -18.78
N ILE A 397 1.41 -12.16 -19.20
CA ILE A 397 1.52 -11.74 -20.60
C ILE A 397 2.20 -12.83 -21.43
N VAL A 398 3.27 -13.44 -20.92
CA VAL A 398 3.97 -14.52 -21.62
C VAL A 398 3.02 -15.71 -21.83
N VAL A 399 2.31 -16.14 -20.79
CA VAL A 399 1.37 -17.27 -20.90
C VAL A 399 0.23 -16.94 -21.87
N ILE A 400 -0.35 -15.74 -21.78
CA ILE A 400 -1.42 -15.28 -22.68
C ILE A 400 -0.93 -15.25 -24.13
N SER A 401 0.29 -14.76 -24.39
CA SER A 401 0.87 -14.69 -25.73
C SER A 401 1.04 -16.05 -26.39
N VAL A 402 1.26 -17.11 -25.60
CA VAL A 402 1.35 -18.49 -26.08
C VAL A 402 -0.05 -19.12 -26.24
N SER A 403 -0.98 -18.79 -25.36
CA SER A 403 -2.36 -19.31 -25.39
C SER A 403 -3.17 -18.81 -26.60
N ILE A 404 -3.05 -17.53 -26.96
CA ILE A 404 -3.80 -16.93 -28.09
C ILE A 404 -3.60 -17.69 -29.40
N PRO A 405 -2.37 -17.91 -29.91
CA PRO A 405 -2.17 -18.60 -31.18
C PRO A 405 -2.71 -20.03 -31.11
N ILE A 406 -2.50 -20.78 -30.03
CA ILE A 406 -3.01 -22.15 -29.92
C ILE A 406 -4.55 -22.17 -29.97
N CYS A 407 -5.22 -21.23 -29.29
CA CYS A 407 -6.67 -21.08 -29.32
C CYS A 407 -7.22 -20.58 -30.67
N CYS A 408 -6.48 -19.77 -31.41
CA CYS A 408 -6.91 -19.28 -32.73
C CYS A 408 -6.61 -20.27 -33.87
N TYR A 409 -5.44 -20.93 -33.85
CA TYR A 409 -5.02 -21.87 -34.88
C TYR A 409 -5.82 -23.18 -34.84
N THR A 410 -6.26 -23.64 -33.66
CA THR A 410 -7.07 -24.87 -33.51
C THR A 410 -8.39 -24.87 -34.27
N PRO A 411 -9.31 -23.89 -34.08
CA PRO A 411 -10.56 -23.83 -34.83
C PRO A 411 -10.31 -23.56 -36.32
N LEU A 412 -9.36 -22.70 -36.67
CA LEU A 412 -9.03 -22.38 -38.06
C LEU A 412 -8.53 -23.60 -38.84
N LEU A 413 -7.65 -24.42 -38.26
CA LEU A 413 -7.19 -25.65 -38.89
C LEU A 413 -8.31 -26.68 -38.99
N SER A 414 -9.23 -26.71 -38.01
CA SER A 414 -10.38 -27.62 -38.07
C SER A 414 -11.34 -27.26 -39.21
N THR A 415 -11.66 -25.98 -39.41
CA THR A 415 -12.52 -25.52 -40.52
C THR A 415 -11.85 -25.75 -41.86
N LEU A 416 -10.57 -25.38 -42.01
CA LEU A 416 -9.80 -25.64 -43.23
C LEU A 416 -9.69 -27.14 -43.55
N SER A 417 -9.55 -27.99 -42.53
CA SER A 417 -9.51 -29.44 -42.72
C SER A 417 -10.87 -30.06 -43.09
N VAL A 418 -11.97 -29.44 -42.64
CA VAL A 418 -13.34 -29.85 -43.00
C VAL A 418 -13.64 -29.42 -44.44
N ASP A 419 -13.29 -28.18 -44.80
CA ASP A 419 -13.44 -27.67 -46.18
C ASP A 419 -12.59 -28.48 -47.17
N ALA A 420 -11.34 -28.79 -46.81
CA ALA A 420 -10.47 -29.62 -47.64
C ALA A 420 -10.90 -31.09 -47.74
N ARG A 421 -11.69 -31.59 -46.78
CA ARG A 421 -12.33 -32.92 -46.83
C ARG A 421 -13.61 -32.89 -47.68
N SER A 422 -14.42 -31.84 -47.54
CA SER A 422 -15.62 -31.60 -48.35
C SER A 422 -15.28 -31.47 -49.85
N ALA A 423 -14.23 -30.70 -50.18
CA ALA A 423 -13.73 -30.58 -51.55
C ALA A 423 -13.20 -31.91 -52.13
N ARG A 424 -12.63 -32.78 -51.29
CA ARG A 424 -12.17 -34.12 -51.69
C ARG A 424 -13.30 -35.14 -51.84
N SER A 425 -14.42 -34.99 -51.12
CA SER A 425 -15.59 -35.83 -51.34
C SER A 425 -16.33 -35.47 -52.63
N LEU A 426 -16.42 -34.19 -52.99
CA LEU A 426 -17.05 -33.77 -54.25
C LEU A 426 -16.26 -34.19 -55.51
N SER A 427 -14.93 -34.35 -55.42
CA SER A 427 -14.11 -34.80 -56.55
C SER A 427 -14.10 -36.32 -56.76
N ARG A 428 -14.67 -37.10 -55.83
CA ARG A 428 -14.72 -38.57 -55.90
C ARG A 428 -16.07 -39.14 -56.36
N THR A 429 -17.08 -38.31 -56.61
CA THR A 429 -18.34 -38.78 -57.22
C THR A 429 -18.11 -39.12 -58.69
N PRO A 430 -18.32 -40.38 -59.13
CA PRO A 430 -18.11 -40.76 -60.52
C PRO A 430 -19.16 -40.11 -61.44
N ALA A 431 -18.73 -39.68 -62.63
CA ALA A 431 -19.61 -39.14 -63.66
C ALA A 431 -20.66 -40.18 -64.09
N PRO A 432 -21.90 -39.76 -64.41
CA PRO A 432 -22.92 -40.69 -64.90
C PRO A 432 -22.50 -41.29 -66.26
N PRO A 433 -22.83 -42.55 -66.53
CA PRO A 433 -22.45 -43.21 -67.78
C PRO A 433 -23.11 -42.51 -68.98
N GLU A 434 -22.29 -42.20 -70.00
CA GLU A 434 -22.76 -41.73 -71.31
C GLU A 434 -23.75 -42.73 -71.90
N ALA A 435 -24.97 -42.26 -72.17
CA ALA A 435 -25.96 -43.00 -72.94
C ALA A 435 -25.47 -43.10 -74.40
N GLN A 436 -25.00 -44.28 -74.79
CA GLN A 436 -24.75 -44.61 -76.19
C GLN A 436 -26.09 -44.64 -76.94
N GLY A 437 -26.19 -43.82 -77.99
CA GLY A 437 -27.33 -43.80 -78.89
C GLY A 437 -27.44 -45.10 -79.69
N ILE A 438 -28.66 -45.63 -79.77
CA ILE A 438 -29.05 -46.66 -80.74
C ILE A 438 -30.01 -45.97 -81.71
N ILE A 439 -29.58 -45.88 -82.97
CA ILE A 439 -30.45 -45.67 -84.15
C ILE A 439 -30.85 -47.06 -84.63
#